data_AF-A0A8J7KQ47-F1
#
_entry.id   AF-A0A8J7KQ47-F1
#
_cell.length_a   1.000
_cell.length_b   1.000
_cell.length_c   1.000
_cell.angle_alpha   90.00
_cell.angle_beta   90.00
_cell.angle_gamma   90.00
#
_symmetry.space_group_name_H-M   'P 1'
#
loop_
_entity.id
_entity.type
_entity.pdbx_description
1 polymer ?
#
loop_
_entity_poly.entity_id
_entity_poly.type
_entity_poly.pdbx_seq_one_letter_code
_entity_poly.pdbx_strand_id
1 'polypeptide(L)'
;MMMFVTAKELEGIPGLPATIKGIREALNKRAGSSVELMRKRSGTKAFEYHIDCLPALAREEVLRRHYNTLLQQQPVKAPVVAKTTASSSQLLDMMRQCPALL
;
A
#
# COMPACT_ATOMS: atom_id res chain seq x y z
N MET A 1 7.98 9.58 -5.42
CA MET A 1 6.64 8.92 -5.49
C MET A 1 5.59 10.02 -5.50
N MET A 2 4.71 10.12 -6.51
CA MET A 2 3.71 11.20 -6.63
C MET A 2 2.48 10.95 -5.76
N MET A 3 2.66 10.95 -4.44
CA MET A 3 1.57 10.75 -3.47
C MET A 3 1.25 12.08 -2.76
N PHE A 4 -0.02 12.45 -2.75
CA PHE A 4 -0.54 13.60 -2.02
C PHE A 4 -1.55 13.15 -0.98
N VAL A 5 -1.55 13.81 0.18
CA VAL A 5 -2.41 13.50 1.32
C VAL A 5 -3.04 14.78 1.87
N THR A 6 -4.22 14.64 2.44
CA THR A 6 -4.89 15.73 3.16
C THR A 6 -4.55 15.74 4.64
N ALA A 7 -4.69 16.90 5.27
CA ALA A 7 -4.55 17.01 6.72
C ALA A 7 -5.53 16.11 7.50
N LYS A 8 -6.66 15.70 6.91
CA LYS A 8 -7.62 14.79 7.55
C LYS A 8 -7.11 13.34 7.57
N GLU A 9 -6.44 12.91 6.50
CA GLU A 9 -5.84 11.57 6.40
C GLU A 9 -4.64 11.39 7.34
N LEU A 10 -4.06 12.50 7.80
CA LEU A 10 -2.91 12.55 8.69
C LEU A 10 -3.27 12.61 10.18
N GLU A 11 -4.56 12.59 10.51
CA GLU A 11 -5.01 12.63 11.90
C GLU A 11 -4.52 11.39 12.67
N GLY A 12 -3.96 11.61 13.85
CA GLY A 12 -3.40 10.55 14.70
C GLY A 12 -2.09 9.94 14.20
N ILE A 13 -1.41 10.54 13.21
CA ILE A 13 -0.07 10.10 12.78
C ILE A 13 1.00 10.68 13.72
N PRO A 14 1.92 9.86 14.25
CA PRO A 14 3.00 10.34 15.11
C PRO A 14 3.93 11.31 14.35
N GLY A 15 4.46 12.29 15.08
CA GLY A 15 5.30 13.34 14.51
C GLY A 15 4.54 14.51 13.88
N LEU A 16 3.20 14.51 13.96
CA LEU A 16 2.33 15.63 13.59
C LEU A 16 1.51 16.12 14.79
N PRO A 17 1.00 17.37 14.76
CA PRO A 17 0.05 17.87 15.75
C PRO A 17 -1.23 17.03 15.78
N ALA A 18 -1.88 16.96 16.95
CA ALA A 18 -3.09 16.15 17.13
C ALA A 18 -4.32 16.70 16.39
N THR A 19 -4.38 18.01 16.14
CA THR A 19 -5.55 18.65 15.53
C THR A 19 -5.34 18.89 14.03
N ILE A 20 -6.40 18.76 13.24
CA ILE A 20 -6.37 19.03 11.80
C ILE A 20 -5.87 20.46 11.49
N LYS A 21 -6.25 21.44 12.32
CA LYS A 21 -5.77 22.83 12.20
C LYS A 21 -4.25 22.89 12.37
N GLY A 22 -3.73 22.28 13.44
CA GLY A 22 -2.29 22.23 13.70
C GLY A 22 -1.51 21.51 12.60
N ILE A 23 -2.05 20.41 12.07
CA ILE A 23 -1.46 19.69 10.93
C ILE A 23 -1.33 20.62 9.72
N ARG A 24 -2.41 21.32 9.34
CA ARG A 24 -2.38 22.28 8.22
C ARG A 24 -1.34 23.36 8.43
N GLU A 25 -1.30 23.97 9.61
CA GLU A 25 -0.33 25.03 9.91
C GLU A 25 1.11 24.53 9.85
N ALA A 26 1.39 23.34 10.38
CA ALA A 26 2.72 22.73 10.33
C ALA A 26 3.15 22.40 8.89
N LEU A 27 2.25 21.84 8.08
CA LEU A 27 2.55 21.48 6.69
C LEU A 27 2.61 22.70 5.77
N ASN A 28 1.80 23.73 5.99
CA ASN A 28 1.91 25.01 5.27
C ASN A 28 3.27 25.66 5.51
N LYS A 29 3.78 25.62 6.76
CA LYS A 29 5.12 26.12 7.08
C LYS A 29 6.23 25.33 6.37
N ARG A 30 6.07 24.01 6.24
CA ARG A 30 7.05 23.14 5.57
C ARG A 30 7.01 23.25 4.04
N ALA A 31 5.82 23.32 3.46
CA ALA A 31 5.64 23.46 2.01
C ALA A 31 5.95 24.87 1.51
N GLY A 32 5.74 25.89 2.36
CA GLY A 32 5.84 27.30 1.98
C GLY A 32 4.90 27.61 0.82
N SER A 33 5.46 28.21 -0.24
CA SER A 33 4.76 28.51 -1.49
C SER A 33 5.05 27.51 -2.61
N SER A 34 5.66 26.36 -2.30
CA SER A 34 6.00 25.36 -3.33
C SER A 34 4.75 24.63 -3.82
N VAL A 35 4.46 24.80 -5.12
CA VAL A 35 3.36 24.10 -5.81
C VAL A 35 3.61 22.61 -5.98
N GLU A 36 4.86 22.17 -5.86
CA GLU A 36 5.23 20.75 -5.89
C GLU A 36 4.90 20.05 -4.57
N LEU A 37 5.00 20.79 -3.46
CA LEU A 37 4.78 20.27 -2.10
C LEU A 37 3.36 20.49 -1.60
N MET A 38 2.67 21.51 -2.08
CA MET A 38 1.30 21.82 -1.68
C MET A 38 0.47 22.24 -2.89
N ARG A 39 -0.71 21.66 -3.02
CA ARG A 39 -1.66 22.00 -4.09
C ARG A 39 -3.08 22.09 -3.58
N LYS A 40 -3.90 22.86 -4.27
CA LYS A 40 -5.35 22.88 -4.03
C LYS A 40 -5.97 21.64 -4.67
N ARG A 41 -6.82 20.93 -3.93
CA ARG A 41 -7.60 19.81 -4.44
C ARG A 41 -8.66 20.33 -5.42
N SER A 42 -8.67 19.79 -6.63
CA SER A 42 -9.65 20.15 -7.65
C SER A 42 -11.08 19.97 -7.15
N GLY A 43 -11.96 20.93 -7.48
CA GLY A 43 -13.37 20.90 -7.08
C GLY A 43 -13.65 21.17 -5.59
N THR A 44 -12.64 21.45 -4.76
CA THR A 44 -12.84 21.71 -3.32
C THR A 44 -12.05 22.91 -2.81
N LYS A 45 -12.33 23.35 -1.58
CA LYS A 45 -11.51 24.34 -0.86
C LYS A 45 -10.33 23.69 -0.09
N ALA A 46 -10.16 22.37 -0.19
CA ALA A 46 -9.12 21.67 0.54
C ALA A 46 -7.75 21.77 -0.14
N PHE A 47 -6.70 21.73 0.66
CA PHE A 47 -5.32 21.56 0.21
C PHE A 47 -4.85 20.13 0.45
N GLU A 48 -3.98 19.67 -0.43
CA GLU A 48 -3.25 18.41 -0.30
C GLU A 48 -1.75 18.72 -0.26
N TYR A 49 -1.02 17.87 0.45
CA TYR A 49 0.41 17.99 0.67
C TYR A 49 1.13 16.78 0.09
N HIS A 50 2.24 17.02 -0.60
CA HIS A 50 3.08 15.95 -1.12
C HIS A 50 3.71 15.17 0.03
N ILE A 51 3.93 13.87 -0.19
CA ILE A 51 4.52 12.99 0.82
C ILE A 51 5.87 13.48 1.35
N ASP A 52 6.64 14.19 0.52
CA ASP A 52 7.97 14.71 0.88
C ASP A 52 7.93 15.95 1.79
N CYS A 53 6.76 16.58 1.95
CA CYS A 53 6.57 17.68 2.90
C CYS A 53 6.47 17.17 4.35
N LEU A 54 6.22 15.89 4.56
CA LEU A 54 6.02 15.31 5.89
C LEU A 54 7.34 15.12 6.65
N PRO A 55 7.32 15.25 7.99
CA PRO A 55 8.38 14.75 8.85
C PRO A 55 8.66 13.26 8.59
N ALA A 56 9.91 12.82 8.79
CA ALA A 56 10.32 11.44 8.50
C ALA A 56 9.41 10.38 9.12
N LEU A 57 9.09 10.52 10.43
CA LEU A 57 8.20 9.60 11.14
C LEU A 57 6.79 9.55 10.53
N ALA A 58 6.23 10.71 10.19
CA ALA A 58 4.91 10.80 9.61
C ALA A 58 4.88 10.21 8.19
N ARG A 59 5.94 10.48 7.39
CA ARG A 59 6.11 9.92 6.06
C ARG A 59 6.17 8.39 6.09
N GLU A 60 6.97 7.83 6.99
CA GLU A 60 7.10 6.37 7.14
C GLU A 60 5.75 5.73 7.48
N GLU A 61 5.01 6.31 8.43
CA GLU A 61 3.70 5.79 8.82
C GLU A 61 2.68 5.88 7.68
N VAL A 62 2.65 6.98 6.93
CA VAL A 62 1.77 7.12 5.75
C VAL A 62 2.10 6.05 4.70
N LEU A 63 3.38 5.84 4.40
CA LEU A 63 3.82 4.81 3.46
C LEU A 63 3.45 3.41 3.95
N ARG A 64 3.68 3.12 5.24
CA ARG A 64 3.31 1.84 5.86
C ARG A 64 1.82 1.57 5.71
N ARG A 65 0.96 2.55 6.02
CA ARG A 65 -0.50 2.45 5.85
C ARG A 65 -0.87 2.20 4.38
N HIS A 66 -0.28 2.97 3.46
CA HIS A 66 -0.54 2.83 2.03
C HIS A 66 -0.19 1.43 1.51
N TYR A 67 1.00 0.90 1.84
CA TYR A 67 1.40 -0.45 1.45
C TYR A 67 0.51 -1.53 2.06
N ASN A 68 0.13 -1.40 3.34
CA ASN A 68 -0.80 -2.34 3.97
C ASN A 68 -2.15 -2.39 3.24
N THR A 69 -2.67 -1.23 2.83
CA THR A 69 -3.90 -1.16 2.04
C THR A 69 -3.74 -1.86 0.68
N LEU A 70 -2.63 -1.66 -0.02
CA LEU A 70 -2.34 -2.35 -1.29
C LEU A 70 -2.24 -3.87 -1.11
N LEU A 71 -1.60 -4.34 -0.04
CA LEU A 71 -1.48 -5.76 0.27
C LEU A 71 -2.84 -6.40 0.56
N GLN A 72 -3.75 -5.68 1.25
CA GLN A 72 -5.10 -6.16 1.54
C GLN A 72 -6.01 -6.21 0.30
N GLN A 73 -5.75 -5.36 -0.70
CA GLN A 73 -6.52 -5.31 -1.95
C GLN A 73 -6.11 -6.39 -2.95
N GLN A 74 -4.98 -7.09 -2.72
CA GLN A 74 -4.62 -8.24 -3.54
C GLN A 74 -5.68 -9.32 -3.33
N PRO A 75 -6.35 -9.80 -4.39
CA PRO A 75 -7.21 -10.97 -4.25
C PRO A 75 -6.31 -12.09 -3.74
N VAL A 76 -6.64 -12.63 -2.57
CA VAL A 76 -6.09 -13.88 -2.09
C VAL A 76 -6.36 -14.90 -3.18
N LYS A 77 -5.38 -15.12 -4.07
CA LYS A 77 -5.37 -16.31 -4.92
C LYS A 77 -5.43 -17.45 -3.92
N ALA A 78 -6.58 -18.12 -3.85
CA ALA A 78 -6.71 -19.35 -3.09
C ALA A 78 -5.50 -20.22 -3.44
N PRO A 79 -4.85 -20.88 -2.46
CA PRO A 79 -3.75 -21.77 -2.76
C PRO A 79 -4.26 -22.70 -3.86
N VAL A 80 -3.60 -22.67 -5.02
CA VAL A 80 -3.90 -23.56 -6.12
C VAL A 80 -3.57 -24.94 -5.58
N VAL A 81 -4.54 -25.60 -4.98
CA VAL A 81 -4.46 -27.02 -4.66
C VAL A 81 -4.34 -27.68 -6.01
N ALA A 82 -3.12 -28.07 -6.38
CA ALA A 82 -2.87 -28.89 -7.54
C ALA A 82 -3.68 -30.17 -7.32
N LYS A 83 -4.83 -30.29 -7.98
CA LYS A 83 -5.60 -31.53 -7.98
C LYS A 83 -4.81 -32.53 -8.82
N THR A 84 -3.99 -33.36 -8.19
CA THR A 84 -3.58 -34.64 -8.79
C THR A 84 -4.83 -35.52 -8.82
N THR A 85 -5.56 -35.49 -9.94
CA THR A 85 -6.74 -36.34 -10.19
C THR A 85 -6.37 -37.74 -10.68
N ALA A 86 -5.09 -38.12 -10.62
CA ALA A 86 -4.67 -39.43 -11.07
C ALA A 86 -5.14 -40.50 -10.07
N SER A 87 -5.98 -41.41 -10.54
CA SER A 87 -6.33 -42.64 -9.83
C SER A 87 -5.05 -43.42 -9.52
N SER A 88 -5.04 -44.15 -8.40
CA SER A 88 -3.92 -45.04 -8.03
C SER A 88 -3.57 -46.03 -9.16
N SER A 89 -4.57 -46.48 -9.92
CA SER A 89 -4.37 -47.32 -11.11
C SER A 89 -3.58 -46.61 -12.21
N GLN A 90 -3.84 -45.33 -12.46
CA GLN A 90 -3.17 -44.55 -13.51
C GLN A 90 -1.71 -44.27 -13.15
N LEU A 91 -1.41 -44.04 -11.87
CA LEU A 91 -0.03 -43.90 -11.39
C LEU A 91 0.74 -45.21 -11.51
N LEU A 92 0.11 -46.35 -11.17
CA LEU A 92 0.73 -47.67 -11.28
C LEU A 92 1.04 -48.05 -12.73
N ASP A 93 0.13 -47.78 -13.66
CA ASP A 93 0.37 -48.06 -15.09
C ASP A 93 1.52 -47.21 -15.63
N MET A 94 1.61 -45.94 -15.24
CA MET A 94 2.70 -45.05 -15.62
C MET A 94 4.07 -45.54 -15.09
N MET A 95 4.11 -46.09 -13.88
CA MET A 95 5.33 -46.68 -13.31
C MET A 95 5.77 -47.97 -14.01
N ARG A 96 4.82 -48.81 -14.45
CA ARG A 96 5.12 -50.05 -15.19
C ARG A 96 5.68 -49.78 -16.59
N GLN A 97 5.43 -48.60 -17.13
CA GLN A 97 5.89 -48.18 -18.45
C GLN A 97 7.29 -47.53 -18.41
N CYS A 98 7.90 -47.37 -17.23
CA CYS A 98 9.27 -46.87 -17.11
C CYS A 98 10.30 -47.97 -17.40
N PRO A 99 11.04 -47.91 -18.53
CA PRO A 99 12.02 -48.95 -18.89
C PRO A 99 13.27 -48.97 -18.00
N ALA A 100 13.43 -47.97 -17.12
CA ALA A 100 14.54 -47.89 -16.16
C ALA A 100 14.29 -48.67 -14.85
N LEU A 101 13.11 -49.30 -14.70
CA LEU A 101 12.72 -50.08 -13.51
C LEU A 101 12.75 -51.60 -13.76
N LEU A 102 13.30 -52.04 -14.90
CA LEU A 102 13.56 -53.44 -15.24
C LEU A 102 15.06 -53.72 -15.21
#